data_AF-A0A949S6I4-F1
#
_entry.id   AF-A0A949S6I4-F1
#
_cell.length_a   1.000
_cell.length_b   1.000
_cell.length_c   1.000
_cell.angle_alpha   90.00
_cell.angle_beta   90.00
_cell.angle_gamma   90.00
#
_symmetry.space_group_name_H-M   'P 1'
#
loop_
_entity.id
_entity.type
_entity.pdbx_description
1 polymer ?
#
loop_
_entity_poly.entity_id
_entity_poly.type
_entity_poly.pdbx_seq_one_letter_code
_entity_poly.pdbx_strand_id
1 'polypeptide(L)' 'MEYTVVTAKDLKSLIDNINDLLNQGWETEGGVTVSPDGTYCQAMLLWDEDGDEFETGEEI' A
#
# COMPACT_ATOMS: atom_id res chain seq x y z
N MET A 1 -8.85 -11.87 4.29
CA MET A 1 -7.64 -11.06 4.53
C MET A 1 -6.37 -11.74 4.02
N GLU A 2 -5.88 -11.29 2.87
CA GLU A 2 -4.59 -11.64 2.27
C GLU A 2 -3.65 -10.42 2.28
N TYR A 3 -2.34 -10.62 2.43
CA TYR A 3 -1.35 -9.55 2.56
C TYR A 3 -0.29 -9.63 1.47
N THR A 4 0.17 -8.48 0.98
CA THR A 4 1.31 -8.39 0.07
C THR A 4 2.24 -7.25 0.44
N VAL A 5 3.53 -7.42 0.11
CA VAL A 5 4.57 -6.39 0.30
C VAL A 5 5.10 -5.97 -1.06
N VAL A 6 5.00 -4.68 -1.34
CA VAL A 6 5.56 -4.08 -2.57
C VAL A 6 6.88 -3.41 -2.22
N THR A 7 7.91 -3.70 -2.99
CA THR A 7 9.25 -3.11 -2.84
C THR A 7 9.65 -2.40 -4.13
N ALA A 8 10.25 -1.23 -4.03
CA ALA A 8 10.82 -0.52 -5.18
C ALA A 8 12.08 0.26 -4.81
N LYS A 9 12.92 0.56 -5.81
CA LYS A 9 14.19 1.27 -5.63
C LYS A 9 14.03 2.78 -5.33
N ASP A 10 12.86 3.34 -5.65
CA ASP A 10 12.54 4.74 -5.47
C ASP A 10 11.05 4.92 -5.19
N LEU A 11 10.71 6.06 -4.60
CA LEU A 11 9.34 6.35 -4.16
C LEU A 11 8.36 6.40 -5.33
N LYS A 12 8.78 6.89 -6.51
CA LYS A 12 7.93 6.95 -7.68
C LYS A 12 7.51 5.55 -8.13
N SER A 13 8.47 4.65 -8.27
CA SER A 13 8.23 3.26 -8.67
C SER A 13 7.38 2.53 -7.63
N LEU A 14 7.55 2.84 -6.33
CA LEU A 14 6.71 2.30 -5.27
C LEU A 14 5.24 2.76 -5.45
N ILE A 15 5.02 4.06 -5.67
CA ILE A 15 3.67 4.63 -5.86
C ILE A 15 3.01 4.03 -7.10
N ASP A 16 3.74 3.89 -8.21
CA ASP A 16 3.20 3.30 -9.43
C ASP A 16 2.71 1.85 -9.17
N ASN A 17 3.52 1.03 -8.48
CA ASN A 17 3.15 -0.34 -8.13
C ASN A 17 1.98 -0.42 -7.13
N ILE A 18 1.92 0.49 -6.16
CA ILE A 18 0.80 0.57 -5.20
C ILE A 18 -0.49 0.89 -5.94
N ASN A 19 -0.49 1.91 -6.79
CA ASN A 19 -1.67 2.32 -7.55
C ASN A 19 -2.21 1.21 -8.44
N ASP A 20 -1.33 0.39 -9.04
CA ASP A 20 -1.74 -0.77 -9.82
C ASP A 20 -2.50 -1.80 -8.97
N LEU A 21 -2.12 -2.00 -7.70
CA LEU A 21 -2.82 -2.88 -6.77
C LEU A 21 -4.10 -2.25 -6.23
N LEU A 22 -4.09 -0.96 -5.91
CA LEU A 22 -5.30 -0.24 -5.49
C LEU A 22 -6.38 -0.30 -6.58
N ASN A 23 -6.00 -0.16 -7.85
CA ASN A 23 -6.90 -0.32 -9.00
C ASN A 23 -7.46 -1.74 -9.16
N GLN A 24 -6.84 -2.74 -8.53
CA GLN A 24 -7.34 -4.11 -8.51
C GLN A 24 -8.29 -4.36 -7.34
N GLY A 25 -8.36 -3.48 -6.34
CA GLY A 25 -9.15 -3.65 -5.13
C GLY A 25 -8.32 -3.96 -3.87
N TRP A 26 -6.99 -3.85 -3.94
CA TRP A 26 -6.17 -3.87 -2.73
C TRP A 26 -6.31 -2.55 -1.97
N GLU A 27 -6.01 -2.60 -0.69
CA GLU A 27 -6.05 -1.44 0.21
C GLU A 27 -4.70 -1.30 0.91
N THR A 28 -4.31 -0.09 1.28
CA THR A 28 -3.06 0.12 2.04
C THR A 28 -3.27 -0.31 3.48
N GLU A 29 -2.49 -1.27 3.97
CA GLU A 29 -2.48 -1.64 5.38
C GLU A 29 -1.12 -1.30 5.99
N GLY A 30 -1.11 -0.25 6.81
CA GLY A 30 0.10 0.24 7.47
C GLY A 30 0.82 1.38 6.71
N GLY A 31 2.07 1.64 7.10
CA GLY A 31 2.86 2.77 6.61
C GLY A 31 3.87 2.40 5.52
N VAL A 32 4.33 3.41 4.79
CA VAL A 32 5.47 3.28 3.86
C VAL A 32 6.77 3.34 4.65
N THR A 33 7.69 2.42 4.38
CA THR A 33 9.03 2.43 4.96
C THR A 33 10.08 2.72 3.88
N VAL A 34 11.07 3.52 4.22
CA VAL A 34 12.28 3.74 3.41
C VAL A 34 13.45 3.09 4.11
N SER A 35 14.28 2.37 3.38
CA SER A 35 15.47 1.75 3.94
C SER A 35 16.43 2.80 4.49
N PRO A 36 17.20 2.51 5.56
CA PRO A 36 18.11 3.49 6.16
C PRO A 36 19.17 4.06 5.22
N ASP A 37 19.53 3.30 4.19
CA ASP A 37 20.46 3.68 3.13
C ASP A 37 19.79 4.37 1.93
N GLY A 38 18.46 4.48 1.91
CA GLY A 38 17.69 5.07 0.83
C GLY A 38 17.63 4.24 -0.46
N THR A 39 18.09 2.98 -0.42
CA THR A 39 18.16 2.10 -1.60
C THR A 39 16.80 1.55 -2.01
N TYR A 40 15.85 1.40 -1.07
CA TYR A 40 14.52 0.93 -1.39
C TYR A 40 13.42 1.53 -0.50
N CYS A 41 12.21 1.49 -1.02
CA CYS A 41 10.97 1.80 -0.33
C CYS A 41 10.06 0.57 -0.34
N GLN A 42 9.30 0.38 0.73
CA GLN A 42 8.34 -0.71 0.89
C GLN A 42 6.99 -0.23 1.38
N ALA A 43 5.93 -0.89 0.95
CA ALA A 43 4.58 -0.74 1.47
C ALA A 43 3.92 -2.12 1.64
N MET A 44 3.02 -2.21 2.61
CA MET A 44 2.19 -3.37 2.85
C MET A 44 0.76 -3.07 2.39
N LEU A 45 0.15 -4.00 1.68
CA LEU A 45 -1.23 -3.91 1.22
C LEU A 45 -2.00 -5.13 1.66
N LEU A 46 -3.29 -4.91 1.87
CA LEU A 46 -4.28 -5.91 2.24
C LEU A 46 -5.24 -6.12 1.07
N TRP A 47 -5.64 -7.36 0.89
CA TRP A 47 -6.81 -7.72 0.12
C TRP A 47 -7.86 -8.25 1.09
N ASP A 48 -8.99 -7.54 1.16
CA ASP A 48 -10.14 -7.99 1.91
C ASP A 48 -11.33 -8.28 0.99
N GLU A 49 -11.65 -9.56 0.82
CA GLU A 49 -12.80 -10.00 0.03
C GLU A 49 -14.13 -9.63 0.70
N ASP A 50 -14.11 -9.39 2.01
CA ASP A 50 -15.28 -9.06 2.82
C ASP A 50 -15.53 -7.54 2.91
N GLY A 51 -14.75 -6.71 2.21
CA GLY A 51 -14.97 -5.28 1.97
C GLY A 51 -15.80 -4.60 3.06
N ASP A 52 -15.32 -4.61 4.30
CA ASP A 52 -15.89 -3.73 5.31
C ASP A 52 -15.74 -2.32 4.74
N GLU A 53 -16.89 -1.69 4.46
CA GLU A 53 -17.02 -0.33 3.97
C GLU A 53 -15.91 0.50 4.61
N PHE A 54 -14.95 0.94 3.79
CA PHE A 54 -13.89 1.84 4.22
C PHE A 54 -14.61 3.07 4.79
N GLU A 55 -14.78 3.13 6.12
CA GLU A 55 -15.17 4.33 6.83
C GLU A 55 -13.98 5.28 6.66
N THR A 56 -13.93 5.94 5.50
CA THR A 56 -13.04 7.07 5.26
C THR A 56 -13.34 8.02 6.40
N GLY A 57 -12.42 8.06 7.37
CA GLY A 57 -12.60 8.73 8.64
C GLY A 57 -13.23 10.10 8.44
N GLU A 58 -14.20 10.39 9.31
CA GLU A 58 -14.99 11.63 9.32
C GLU A 58 -14.21 12.83 8.79
N GLU A 59 -14.81 13.55 7.82
CA GLU A 59 -14.37 14.90 7.47
C GLU A 59 -14.27 15.74 8.75
N ILE A 60 -13.05 16.15 9.11
CA ILE A 60 -12.77 17.17 10.13
C ILE A 60 -13.08 18.57 9.63
#